data_AF-G8XA61-F1
#
_entry.id   AF-G8XA61-F1
#
_cell.length_a   1.000
_cell.length_b   1.000
_cell.length_c   1.000
_cell.angle_alpha   90.00
_cell.angle_beta   90.00
_cell.angle_gamma   90.00
#
_symmetry.space_group_name_H-M   'P 1'
#
loop_
_entity.id
_entity.type
_entity.pdbx_description
1 polymer ?
#
loop_
_entity_poly.entity_id
_entity_poly.type
_entity_poly.pdbx_seq_one_letter_code
_entity_poly.pdbx_strand_id
1 'polypeptide(L)' 'MKASDKYMSWCLAHKIRIYPVPVRQTSKGEYYLVVERNGRGSKGQQVFRDKPLKGEKTWWEQINALYQLIYEKENKSV' A
#
# COMPACT_ATOMS: atom_id res chain seq x y z
N MET A 1 17.55 6.48 -7.62
CA MET A 1 16.30 5.82 -7.16
C MET A 1 16.14 6.09 -5.68
N LYS A 2 15.00 6.64 -5.24
CA LYS A 2 14.69 6.72 -3.80
C LYS A 2 14.52 5.29 -3.28
N ALA A 3 14.79 5.04 -2.00
CA ALA A 3 14.66 3.69 -1.42
C ALA A 3 13.25 3.10 -1.62
N SER A 4 12.21 3.96 -1.65
CA SER A 4 10.83 3.61 -2.01
C SER A 4 10.72 2.96 -3.40
N ASP A 5 11.50 3.42 -4.37
CA ASP A 5 11.42 2.96 -5.75
C ASP A 5 11.99 1.55 -5.90
N LYS A 6 13.00 1.21 -5.09
CA LYS A 6 13.59 -0.14 -5.08
C LYS A 6 12.56 -1.18 -4.63
N TYR A 7 11.92 -0.96 -3.48
CA TYR A 7 10.96 -1.93 -2.92
C TYR A 7 9.71 -2.06 -3.77
N MET A 8 9.19 -0.92 -4.26
CA MET A 8 8.06 -0.91 -5.18
C MET A 8 8.39 -1.67 -6.46
N SER A 9 9.53 -1.40 -7.10
CA SER A 9 9.92 -2.07 -8.35
C SER A 9 10.02 -3.59 -8.17
N TRP A 10 10.63 -4.04 -7.07
CA TRP A 10 10.72 -5.47 -6.76
C TRP A 10 9.33 -6.10 -6.56
N CYS A 11 8.46 -5.46 -5.77
CA CYS A 11 7.11 -5.96 -5.54
C CYS A 11 6.30 -6.05 -6.83
N LEU A 12 6.37 -5.03 -7.68
CA LEU A 12 5.69 -5.01 -8.98
C LEU A 12 6.19 -6.13 -9.91
N ALA A 13 7.51 -6.40 -9.93
CA ALA A 13 8.09 -7.52 -10.66
C ALA A 13 7.57 -8.89 -10.16
N HIS A 14 7.27 -9.00 -8.87
CA HIS A 14 6.71 -10.20 -8.23
C HIS A 14 5.17 -10.23 -8.23
N LYS A 15 4.52 -9.40 -9.06
CA LYS A 15 3.05 -9.31 -9.18
C LYS A 15 2.36 -8.95 -7.85
N ILE A 16 3.03 -8.15 -7.03
CA ILE A 16 2.50 -7.58 -5.80
C ILE A 16 2.22 -6.10 -6.04
N ARG A 17 0.96 -5.69 -5.90
CA ARG A 17 0.52 -4.31 -6.08
C ARG A 17 -0.21 -3.82 -4.85
N ILE A 18 -0.02 -2.56 -4.50
CA ILE A 18 -0.72 -1.92 -3.39
C ILE A 18 -1.37 -0.64 -3.91
N TYR A 19 -2.68 -0.52 -3.73
CA TYR A 19 -3.44 0.62 -4.25
C TYR A 19 -4.59 1.01 -3.31
N PRO A 20 -4.98 2.30 -3.28
CA PRO A 20 -6.13 2.75 -2.52
C PRO A 20 -7.44 2.42 -3.25
N VAL A 21 -8.46 2.04 -2.49
CA VAL A 21 -9.82 1.81 -2.96
C VAL A 21 -10.77 2.64 -2.10
N PRO A 22 -11.67 3.45 -2.69
CA PRO A 22 -12.57 4.28 -1.91
C PRO A 22 -13.49 3.44 -1.03
N VAL A 23 -13.74 3.91 0.20
CA VAL A 23 -14.63 3.24 1.16
C VAL A 23 -16.06 3.14 0.62
N ARG A 24 -16.51 4.19 -0.09
CA ARG A 24 -17.84 4.29 -0.67
C ARG A 24 -17.71 4.68 -2.14
N GLN A 25 -18.51 4.07 -3.01
CA GLN A 25 -18.50 4.39 -4.45
C GLN A 25 -18.91 5.84 -4.74
N THR A 26 -19.73 6.44 -3.88
CA THR A 26 -20.34 7.76 -4.10
C THR A 26 -19.64 8.90 -3.37
N SER A 27 -18.73 8.63 -2.42
CA SER A 27 -17.98 9.66 -1.70
C SER A 27 -16.48 9.44 -1.81
N LYS A 28 -15.79 10.41 -2.39
CA LYS A 28 -14.33 10.51 -2.32
C LYS A 28 -13.94 11.12 -0.96
N GLY A 29 -12.80 10.72 -0.42
CA GLY A 29 -12.30 11.28 0.84
C GLY A 29 -11.76 10.26 1.82
N GLU A 30 -12.16 8.99 1.70
CA GLU A 30 -11.73 7.89 2.55
C GLU A 30 -11.39 6.65 1.71
N TYR A 31 -10.28 6.01 2.03
CA TYR A 31 -9.73 4.90 1.26
C TYR A 31 -9.28 3.75 2.15
N TYR A 32 -9.52 2.52 1.70
CA TYR A 32 -8.80 1.35 2.19
C TYR A 32 -7.60 1.10 1.28
N LEU A 33 -6.55 0.51 1.84
CA LEU A 33 -5.46 -0.02 1.01
C LEU A 33 -5.74 -1.49 0.70
N VAL A 34 -5.60 -1.86 -0.58
CA VAL A 34 -5.66 -3.25 -1.03
C VAL A 34 -4.26 -3.69 -1.38
N VAL A 35 -3.85 -4.84 -0.83
CA VAL A 35 -2.64 -5.55 -1.25
C VAL A 35 -3.07 -6.67 -2.18
N GLU A 36 -2.77 -6.54 -3.46
CA GLU A 36 -3.00 -7.55 -4.48
C GLU A 36 -1.74 -8.39 -4.67
N ARG A 37 -1.89 -9.71 -4.66
CA ARG A 37 -0.84 -10.68 -4.97
C ARG A 37 -1.37 -11.66 -6.01
N ASN A 38 -0.74 -11.73 -7.17
CA ASN A 38 -1.15 -12.64 -8.25
C ASN A 38 -2.66 -12.54 -8.59
N GLY A 39 -3.19 -11.32 -8.63
CA GLY A 39 -4.61 -11.05 -8.92
C GLY A 39 -5.57 -11.31 -7.76
N ARG A 40 -5.08 -11.68 -6.56
CA ARG A 40 -5.90 -11.83 -5.35
C ARG A 40 -5.67 -10.64 -4.42
N GLY A 41 -6.67 -9.78 -4.30
CA GLY A 41 -6.67 -8.61 -3.43
C GLY A 41 -7.06 -8.93 -1.99
N SER A 42 -6.28 -8.45 -1.03
CA SER A 42 -6.63 -8.44 0.40
C SER A 42 -6.80 -7.01 0.87
N LYS A 43 -7.99 -6.70 1.38
CA LYS A 43 -8.36 -5.37 1.86
C LYS A 43 -7.83 -5.16 3.29
N GLY A 44 -7.11 -4.06 3.49
CA GLY A 44 -6.69 -3.60 4.81
C GLY A 44 -7.86 -3.09 5.66
N GLN A 45 -7.73 -3.17 6.98
CA GLN A 45 -8.75 -2.71 7.92
C GLN A 45 -8.70 -1.20 8.17
N GLN A 46 -7.53 -0.58 8.02
CA GLN A 46 -7.34 0.85 8.26
C GLN A 46 -7.94 1.69 7.12
N VAL A 47 -8.66 2.75 7.51
CA VAL A 47 -9.16 3.78 6.61
C VAL A 47 -8.20 4.97 6.62
N PHE A 48 -7.89 5.46 5.43
CA PHE A 48 -7.06 6.64 5.22
C PHE A 48 -7.90 7.76 4.63
N ARG A 49 -7.66 8.98 5.09
CA ARG A 49 -8.32 10.17 4.56
C ARG A 49 -7.51 10.77 3.42
N ASP A 50 -8.19 11.40 2.48
CA ASP A 50 -7.57 12.17 1.40
C ASP A 50 -6.78 13.37 1.97
N LYS A 51 -7.33 13.95 3.05
CA LYS A 51 -6.69 14.99 3.85
C LYS A 51 -6.44 14.43 5.25
N PRO A 52 -5.27 13.83 5.51
CA PRO A 52 -4.92 13.35 6.84
C PRO A 52 -4.87 14.51 7.85
N LEU A 53 -5.23 14.23 9.09
CA LEU A 53 -5.06 15.16 10.20
C LEU A 53 -3.58 15.29 10.58
N LYS A 54 -3.24 16.33 11.34
CA LYS A 54 -1.86 16.56 11.80
C LYS A 54 -1.37 15.35 12.62
N GLY A 55 -0.34 14.66 12.13
CA GLY A 55 0.23 13.47 12.76
C GLY A 55 -0.31 12.14 12.21
N GLU A 56 -1.33 12.15 11.35
CA GLU A 56 -1.76 10.96 10.63
C GLU A 56 -0.87 10.71 9.41
N LYS A 57 -0.60 9.43 9.12
CA LYS A 57 0.07 9.05 7.88
C LYS A 57 -0.88 9.17 6.69
N THR A 58 -0.36 9.68 5.58
CA THR A 58 -1.05 9.60 4.28
C THR A 58 -1.15 8.13 3.83
N TRP A 59 -2.14 7.86 2.98
CA TRP A 59 -2.24 6.55 2.33
C TRP A 59 -0.99 6.22 1.49
N TRP A 60 -0.34 7.23 0.88
CA TRP A 60 0.88 7.04 0.09
C TRP A 60 2.08 6.61 0.94
N GLU A 61 2.27 7.23 2.11
CA GLU A 61 3.31 6.83 3.06
C GLU A 61 3.10 5.41 3.55
N GLN A 62 1.85 5.03 3.81
CA GLN A 62 1.54 3.66 4.21
C GLN A 62 1.81 2.66 3.07
N ILE A 63 1.49 2.99 1.82
CA ILE A 63 1.82 2.14 0.67
C ILE A 63 3.33 1.89 0.59
N ASN A 64 4.14 2.95 0.71
CA ASN A 64 5.59 2.82 0.68
C ASN A 64 6.12 1.93 1.83
N ALA A 65 5.59 2.11 3.04
CA ALA A 65 5.93 1.27 4.18
C ALA A 65 5.54 -0.20 3.96
N LEU A 66 4.39 -0.47 3.34
CA LEU A 66 3.94 -1.83 3.03
C LEU A 66 4.85 -2.49 1.97
N TYR A 67 5.26 -1.76 0.92
CA TYR A 67 6.21 -2.29 -0.05
C TYR A 67 7.53 -2.69 0.59
N GLN A 68 8.06 -1.84 1.48
CA GLN A 68 9.27 -2.15 2.24
C GLN A 68 9.09 -3.39 3.12
N LEU A 69 8.01 -3.45 3.92
CA LEU A 69 7.73 -4.59 4.80
C LEU A 69 7.61 -5.91 4.03
N ILE A 70 6.93 -5.90 2.89
CA ILE A 70 6.77 -7.09 2.04
C ILE A 70 8.13 -7.52 1.49
N TYR A 71 8.90 -6.59 0.92
CA TYR A 71 10.23 -6.87 0.39
C TYR A 71 11.14 -7.46 1.46
N GLU A 72 11.20 -6.86 2.64
CA GLU A 72 12.05 -7.32 3.74
C GLU A 72 11.63 -8.69 4.24
N LYS A 73 10.32 -8.96 4.37
CA LYS A 73 9.81 -10.25 4.81
C LYS A 73 10.15 -11.38 3.83
N GLU A 74 10.02 -11.12 2.53
CA GLU A 74 10.30 -12.13 1.50
C GLU A 74 11.81 -12.33 1.28
N ASN A 75 12.63 -11.29 1.43
CA ASN A 75 14.10 -11.42 1.35
C ASN A 75 14.75 -11.97 2.62
N LYS A 76 14.17 -11.81 3.81
CA LYS A 76 14.66 -12.44 5.05
C LYS A 76 14.28 -13.90 5.19
N SER A 77 13.38 -14.40 4.33
CA SER A 77 12.97 -15.81 4.30
C SER A 77 13.84 -16.66 3.36
N VAL A 78 14.99 -16.12 2.94
CA VAL A 78 16.03 -16.78 2.13
C VAL A 78 17.29 -16.97 2.96
#